data_AF-A0A534S3U7-F1
#
_entry.id   AF-A0A534S3U7-F1
#
_cell.length_a   1.000
_cell.length_b   1.000
_cell.length_c   1.000
_cell.angle_alpha   90.00
_cell.angle_beta   90.00
_cell.angle_gamma   90.00
#
_symmetry.space_group_name_H-M   'P 1'
#
loop_
_entity.id
_entity.type
_entity.pdbx_description
1 polymer ?
#
loop_
_entity_poly.entity_id
_entity_poly.type
_entity_poly.pdbx_seq_one_letter_code
_entity_poly.pdbx_strand_id
1 'polypeptide(L)' 'GYYDRAFRGILAGALRVALAYEFQVVPAIPVGPDDEAVHSIVTEARLLDCPSKNRV' A
#
# COMPACT_ATOMS: atom_id res chain seq x y z
N GLY A 1 -4.78 -10.53 6.47
CA GLY A 1 -5.25 -9.26 5.92
C GLY A 1 -6.64 -8.84 6.34
N TYR A 2 -6.78 -8.04 7.40
CA TYR A 2 -8.01 -7.24 7.55
C TYR A 2 -8.04 -6.15 6.47
N TYR A 3 -6.93 -5.44 6.29
CA TYR A 3 -6.75 -4.46 5.22
C TYR A 3 -6.87 -5.08 3.83
N ASP A 4 -6.22 -6.22 3.58
CA ASP A 4 -6.32 -6.90 2.27
C ASP A 4 -7.76 -7.26 1.88
N ARG A 5 -8.57 -7.71 2.84
CA ARG A 5 -10.00 -7.98 2.59
C ARG A 5 -10.80 -6.69 2.40
N ALA A 6 -10.51 -5.63 3.17
CA ALA A 6 -11.20 -4.36 3.05
C ALA A 6 -10.90 -3.69 1.69
N PHE A 7 -9.63 -3.70 1.28
CA PHE A 7 -9.14 -3.16 0.01
C PHE A 7 -9.65 -3.94 -1.20
N ARG A 8 -9.95 -5.24 -1.08
CA ARG A 8 -10.65 -6.00 -2.14
C ARG A 8 -12.18 -5.85 -2.10
N GLY A 9 -12.73 -5.50 -0.94
CA GLY A 9 -14.17 -5.39 -0.72
C GLY A 9 -14.64 -3.94 -0.73
N ILE A 10 -15.16 -3.51 0.42
CA ILE A 10 -15.84 -2.22 0.59
C ILE A 10 -14.98 -0.99 0.24
N LEU A 11 -13.65 -1.12 0.23
CA LEU A 11 -12.70 -0.03 -0.07
C LEU A 11 -12.00 -0.19 -1.42
N ALA A 12 -12.52 -1.01 -2.35
CA ALA A 12 -11.89 -1.28 -3.63
C ALA A 12 -11.47 -0.02 -4.42
N GLY A 13 -12.30 1.02 -4.41
CA GLY A 13 -12.03 2.30 -5.07
C GLY A 13 -11.49 3.40 -4.16
N ALA A 14 -11.19 3.11 -2.90
CA ALA A 14 -10.69 4.13 -1.97
C ALA A 14 -9.22 4.46 -2.24
N LEU A 15 -8.84 5.72 -2.06
CA LEU A 15 -7.44 6.11 -2.03
C LEU A 15 -6.78 5.49 -0.79
N ARG A 16 -5.60 4.88 -0.99
CA ARG A 16 -4.85 4.15 0.04
C ARG A 16 -3.49 4.81 0.20
N VAL A 17 -3.30 5.52 1.31
CA VAL A 17 -2.03 6.15 1.67
C VAL A 17 -1.55 5.57 2.98
N ALA A 18 -0.35 4.99 2.98
CA ALA A 18 0.29 4.52 4.20
C ALA A 18 1.11 5.65 4.82
N LEU A 19 1.07 5.74 6.15
CA LEU A 19 2.02 6.53 6.92
C LEU A 19 3.02 5.57 7.55
N ALA A 20 4.31 5.82 7.33
CA ALA A 20 5.38 4.98 7.84
C ALA A 20 6.61 5.85 8.15
N TYR A 21 7.50 5.37 9.02
CA TYR A 21 8.82 5.97 9.15
C TYR A 21 9.76 5.49 8.07
N GLU A 22 10.80 6.26 7.78
CA GLU A 22 11.78 5.90 6.76
C GLU A 22 12.48 4.56 7.05
N PHE A 23 12.72 4.24 8.32
CA PHE A 23 13.32 2.96 8.72
C PHE A 23 12.42 1.73 8.48
N GLN A 24 11.11 1.94 8.29
CA GLN A 24 10.16 0.86 7.99
C GLN A 24 10.15 0.54 6.48
N VAL A 25 10.70 1.42 5.64
CA VAL A 25 10.81 1.21 4.20
C VAL A 25 12.01 0.31 3.92
N VAL A 26 11.73 -0.86 3.35
CA VAL A 26 12.76 -1.84 2.95
C VAL A 26 12.70 -2.09 1.44
N PRO A 27 13.79 -2.55 0.79
CA PRO A 27 13.82 -2.74 -0.66
C PRO A 27 12.77 -3.74 -1.19
N ALA A 28 12.45 -4.77 -0.41
CA ALA A 28 11.45 -5.77 -0.75
C ALA A 28 10.90 -6.46 0.51
N ILE A 29 9.66 -6.92 0.44
CA ILE A 29 9.03 -7.79 1.44
C ILE A 29 8.51 -9.05 0.75
N PRO A 30 8.34 -10.17 1.47
CA PRO A 30 7.54 -11.29 0.97
C PRO A 30 6.10 -10.82 0.73
N VAL A 31 5.57 -11.08 -0.46
CA VAL A 31 4.19 -10.73 -0.85
C VAL A 31 3.45 -12.01 -1.21
N GLY A 32 2.29 -12.21 -0.58
CA GLY A 32 1.36 -13.30 -0.87
C GLY A 32 0.39 -12.96 -2.00
N PRO A 33 -0.34 -13.96 -2.54
CA PRO A 33 -1.33 -13.76 -3.60
C PRO A 33 -2.52 -12.90 -3.16
N ASP A 34 -2.72 -12.79 -1.85
CA ASP A 34 -3.81 -12.10 -1.20
C ASP A 34 -3.46 -10.69 -0.73
N ASP A 35 -2.20 -10.27 -0.84
CA ASP A 35 -1.72 -9.00 -0.32
C ASP A 35 -2.08 -7.84 -1.27
N GLU A 36 -2.61 -6.77 -0.69
CA GLU A 36 -3.05 -5.58 -1.42
C GLU A 36 -2.07 -4.43 -1.24
N ALA A 37 -1.66 -3.82 -2.34
CA ALA A 37 -0.81 -2.64 -2.32
C ALA A 37 -1.59 -1.38 -1.93
N VAL A 38 -0.88 -0.45 -1.29
CA VAL A 38 -1.30 0.96 -1.19
C VAL A 38 -0.89 1.72 -2.45
N HIS A 39 -1.41 2.93 -2.63
CA HIS A 39 -1.07 3.78 -3.78
C HIS A 39 0.17 4.64 -3.49
N SER A 40 0.32 5.12 -2.25
CA SER A 40 1.48 5.89 -1.85
C SER A 40 1.85 5.63 -0.39
N ILE A 41 3.12 5.87 -0.05
CA ILE A 41 3.65 5.84 1.31
C ILE A 41 4.23 7.22 1.62
N VAL A 42 3.80 7.83 2.72
CA VAL A 42 4.36 9.07 3.25
C VAL A 42 5.26 8.74 4.42
N THR A 43 6.49 9.23 4.37
CA THR A 43 7.43 9.20 5.50
C THR A 43 7.75 10.60 5.99
N GLU A 44 8.52 10.69 7.07
CA GLU A 44 9.05 11.96 7.56
C GLU A 44 10.01 12.63 6.58
N ALA A 45 10.52 11.89 5.59
CA ALA A 45 11.54 12.36 4.64
C ALA A 45 11.04 12.50 3.19
N ARG A 46 10.08 11.67 2.75
CA ARG A 46 9.65 11.62 1.35
C ARG A 46 8.28 10.99 1.12
N LEU A 47 7.75 11.20 -0.08
CA LEU A 47 6.60 10.48 -0.64
C LEU A 47 7.12 9.39 -1.59
N LEU A 48 6.62 8.17 -1.43
CA LEU A 48 6.85 7.06 -2.35
C LEU A 48 5.56 6.72 -3.10
N ASP A 49 5.61 6.74 -4.43
CA ASP A 49 4.52 6.27 -5.27
C ASP A 49 4.65 4.77 -5.51
N CYS A 50 3.61 4.03 -5.14
CA CYS A 50 3.53 2.59 -5.33
C CYS A 50 2.76 2.31 -6.63
N PRO A 51 3.38 1.65 -7.63
CA PRO A 51 2.69 1.32 -8.87
C PRO A 51 1.56 0.31 -8.58
N SER A 52 0.32 0.80 -8.52
CA SER A 52 -0.86 -0.03 -8.31
C SER A 52 -1.19 -0.82 -9.58
N LYS A 53 -1.56 -2.09 -9.44
CA LYS A 53 -2.04 -2.92 -10.56
C LYS A 53 -3.38 -2.47 -11.16
N ASN A 54 -4.12 -1.58 -10.48
CA ASN A 54 -5.40 -1.05 -10.94
C ASN A 54 -5.33 0.48 -11.03
N ARG A 55 -4.84 0.98 -12.16
CA ARG A 55 -5.15 2.33 -12.61
C ARG A 55 -6.19 2.17 -13.73
N VAL A 56 -7.46 2.19 -13.37
CA VAL A 56 -8.59 2.27 -14.33
C VAL A 56 -8.87 3.74 -14.59
#